data_AF-D0L6V9-F1
#
_entry.id   AF-D0L6V9-F1
#
_cell.length_a   1.000
_cell.length_b   1.000
_cell.length_c   1.000
_cell.angle_alpha   90.00
_cell.angle_beta   90.00
_cell.angle_gamma   90.00
#
_symmetry.space_group_name_H-M   'P 1'
#
loop_
_entity.id
_entity.type
_entity.pdbx_description
1 polymer ?
#
loop_
_entity_poly.entity_id
_entity_poly.type
_entity_poly.pdbx_seq_one_letter_code
_entity_poly.pdbx_strand_id
1 'polypeptide(L)'
;MNAIIGTLENSIDDAPAGIRSRKQLGGIIISVVVAPFLIFDVVGKLTQPQAVVDGMRDLGFPVDQSYVMGVVLLICLAVYAIPRTAVLGAVGLTAYLGGAVTANMRIEAPLLDHTLFAVYLGVVMWIGLLLRRPELLKVAGLRR
;
A
#
# COMPACT_ATOMS: atom_id res chain seq x y z
N MET A 1 28.66 -40.86 26.90
CA MET A 1 28.93 -40.45 25.50
C MET A 1 27.63 -40.25 24.70
N ASN A 2 26.65 -41.16 24.78
CA ASN A 2 25.38 -41.05 24.03
C ASN A 2 24.44 -39.90 24.47
N ALA A 3 24.50 -39.46 25.74
CA ALA A 3 23.67 -38.35 26.23
C ALA A 3 24.08 -36.98 25.69
N ILE A 4 25.37 -36.80 25.38
CA ILE A 4 25.90 -35.55 24.81
C ILE A 4 25.55 -35.47 23.31
N ILE A 5 25.58 -36.60 22.59
CA ILE A 5 25.19 -36.67 21.17
C ILE A 5 23.69 -36.34 21.00
N GLY A 6 22.81 -36.90 21.84
CA GLY A 6 21.37 -36.60 21.77
C GLY A 6 21.00 -35.15 22.14
N THR A 7 21.84 -34.45 22.90
CA THR A 7 21.61 -33.04 23.25
C THR A 7 22.04 -32.09 22.12
N LEU A 8 23.08 -32.46 21.37
CA LEU A 8 23.54 -31.67 20.22
C LEU A 8 22.60 -31.80 19.01
N GLU A 9 21.99 -32.96 18.79
CA GLU A 9 21.01 -33.17 17.72
C GLU A 9 19.75 -32.30 17.90
N ASN A 10 19.18 -32.24 19.12
CA ASN A 10 18.07 -31.34 19.45
C ASN A 10 18.41 -29.85 19.30
N SER A 11 19.66 -29.45 19.56
CA SER A 11 20.07 -28.04 19.44
C SER A 11 20.23 -27.55 18.00
N ILE A 12 20.40 -28.46 17.04
CA ILE A 12 20.51 -28.14 15.60
C ILE A 12 19.11 -28.02 14.97
N ASP A 13 18.12 -28.73 15.52
CA ASP A 13 16.71 -28.64 15.12
C ASP A 13 16.00 -27.40 15.68
N ASP A 14 16.56 -26.76 16.71
CA ASP A 14 16.04 -25.56 17.37
C ASP A 14 16.51 -24.24 16.74
N ALA A 15 17.21 -24.26 15.60
CA ALA A 15 17.45 -23.02 14.85
C ALA A 15 16.12 -22.57 14.20
N PRO A 16 15.51 -21.44 14.60
CA PRO A 16 14.33 -20.94 13.93
C PRO A 16 14.76 -20.38 12.57
N ALA A 17 14.90 -21.26 11.58
CA ALA A 17 14.89 -20.89 10.18
C ALA A 17 13.51 -20.27 9.94
N GLY A 18 13.44 -18.93 10.04
CA GLY A 18 12.25 -18.14 9.86
C GLY A 18 11.75 -18.25 8.43
N ILE A 19 11.11 -19.36 8.08
CA ILE A 19 10.30 -19.49 6.88
C ILE A 19 9.09 -18.61 7.13
N ARG A 20 9.22 -17.31 6.83
CA ARG A 20 8.05 -16.42 6.69
C ARG A 20 7.05 -17.17 5.83
N SER A 21 5.89 -17.46 6.39
CA SER A 21 4.82 -18.19 5.70
C SER A 21 4.63 -17.59 4.31
N ARG A 22 4.50 -18.41 3.25
CA ARG A 22 4.33 -17.95 1.86
C ARG A 22 3.28 -16.83 1.71
N LYS A 23 2.29 -16.78 2.63
CA LYS A 23 1.28 -15.73 2.76
C LYS A 23 1.84 -14.38 3.23
N GLN A 24 2.76 -14.37 4.20
CA GLN A 24 3.49 -13.18 4.64
C GLN A 24 4.43 -12.66 3.55
N LEU A 25 5.06 -13.55 2.77
CA LEU A 25 5.92 -13.15 1.65
C LEU A 25 5.11 -12.48 0.53
N GLY A 26 3.92 -13.01 0.19
CA GLY A 26 3.02 -12.40 -0.80
C GLY A 26 2.54 -10.99 -0.40
N GLY A 27 2.18 -10.79 0.87
CA GLY A 27 1.82 -9.47 1.38
C GLY A 27 2.98 -8.45 1.40
N ILE A 28 4.22 -8.93 1.59
CA ILE A 28 5.43 -8.11 1.50
C ILE A 28 5.70 -7.72 0.05
N ILE A 29 5.62 -8.65 -0.91
CA ILE A 29 5.87 -8.38 -2.33
C ILE A 29 4.92 -7.31 -2.87
N ILE A 30 3.63 -7.40 -2.54
CA ILE A 30 2.64 -6.40 -2.97
C ILE A 30 2.90 -5.05 -2.31
N SER A 31 3.27 -5.03 -1.03
CA SER A 31 3.67 -3.79 -0.35
C SER A 31 4.95 -3.18 -0.95
N VAL A 32 5.87 -4.01 -1.44
CA VAL A 32 7.11 -3.60 -2.12
C VAL A 32 6.84 -3.03 -3.51
N VAL A 33 5.71 -3.32 -4.16
CA VAL A 33 5.33 -2.69 -5.44
C VAL A 33 4.53 -1.41 -5.21
N VAL A 34 3.55 -1.44 -4.30
CA VAL A 34 2.66 -0.31 -4.05
C VAL A 34 3.37 0.83 -3.31
N ALA A 35 4.22 0.53 -2.34
CA ALA A 35 4.91 1.56 -1.56
C ALA A 35 5.83 2.46 -2.40
N PRO A 36 6.76 1.95 -3.23
CA PRO A 36 7.61 2.83 -4.04
C PRO A 36 6.81 3.62 -5.08
N PHE A 37 5.73 3.06 -5.62
CA PHE A 37 4.84 3.81 -6.50
C PHE A 37 4.18 4.99 -5.77
N LEU A 38 3.62 4.76 -4.57
CA LEU A 38 3.00 5.83 -3.78
C LEU A 38 4.03 6.85 -3.27
N ILE A 39 5.25 6.41 -2.95
CA ILE A 39 6.35 7.32 -2.61
C ILE A 39 6.70 8.20 -3.81
N PHE A 40 6.79 7.61 -5.00
CA PHE A 40 7.03 8.37 -6.23
C PHE A 40 5.91 9.39 -6.50
N ASP A 41 4.64 9.02 -6.29
CA ASP A 41 3.50 9.94 -6.42
C ASP A 41 3.59 11.11 -5.41
N VAL A 42 3.92 10.82 -4.14
CA VAL A 42 4.15 11.87 -3.14
C VAL A 42 5.27 12.81 -3.58
N VAL A 43 6.41 12.27 -4.04
CA VAL A 43 7.54 13.07 -4.50
C VAL A 43 7.14 13.93 -5.70
N GLY A 44 6.40 13.39 -6.67
CA GLY A 44 5.84 14.15 -7.78
C GLY A 44 4.99 15.33 -7.32
N LYS A 45 4.09 15.11 -6.35
CA LYS A 45 3.24 16.17 -5.80
C LYS A 45 4.00 17.24 -5.01
N LEU A 46 5.09 16.88 -4.34
CA LEU A 46 5.93 17.82 -3.57
C LEU A 46 6.95 18.57 -4.43
N THR A 47 7.45 17.96 -5.50
CA THR A 47 8.45 18.57 -6.40
C THR A 47 7.82 19.40 -7.51
N GLN A 48 6.50 19.28 -7.73
CA GLN A 48 5.74 20.05 -8.71
C GLN A 48 6.41 20.14 -10.09
N PRO A 49 6.82 19.02 -10.71
CA PRO A 49 7.30 19.05 -12.09
C PRO A 49 6.20 19.57 -13.01
N GLN A 50 6.55 20.09 -14.18
CA GLN A 50 5.57 20.73 -15.08
C GLN A 50 4.35 19.87 -15.36
N ALA A 51 4.51 18.55 -15.53
CA ALA A 51 3.38 17.63 -15.70
C ALA A 51 2.34 17.66 -14.55
N VAL A 52 2.78 17.82 -13.29
CA VAL A 52 1.88 17.95 -12.13
C VAL A 52 1.24 19.33 -12.10
N VAL A 53 2.00 20.37 -12.45
CA VAL A 53 1.49 21.75 -12.51
C VAL A 53 0.43 21.88 -13.60
N ASP A 54 0.68 21.32 -14.78
CA ASP A 54 -0.23 21.31 -15.91
C ASP A 54 -1.48 20.48 -15.60
N GLY A 55 -1.31 19.29 -14.99
CA GLY A 55 -2.43 18.51 -14.49
C GLY A 55 -3.29 19.29 -13.48
N MET A 56 -2.67 19.98 -12.50
CA MET A 56 -3.42 20.79 -11.53
C MET A 56 -4.18 21.95 -12.19
N ARG A 57 -3.59 22.58 -13.22
CA ARG A 57 -4.24 23.62 -14.02
C ARG A 57 -5.42 23.08 -14.82
N ASP A 58 -5.26 21.93 -15.46
CA ASP A 58 -6.33 21.25 -16.21
C ASP A 58 -7.48 20.85 -15.28
N LEU A 59 -7.14 20.39 -14.07
CA LEU A 59 -8.09 20.14 -13.00
C LEU A 59 -8.74 21.41 -12.43
N GLY A 60 -8.25 22.61 -12.79
CA GLY A 60 -8.73 23.89 -12.27
C GLY A 60 -8.40 24.13 -10.81
N PHE A 61 -7.42 23.42 -10.26
CA PHE A 61 -6.94 23.62 -8.89
C PHE A 61 -5.74 24.57 -8.85
N PRO A 62 -5.63 25.40 -7.80
CA PRO A 62 -4.41 26.13 -7.48
C PRO A 62 -3.22 25.17 -7.34
N VAL A 63 -2.06 25.55 -7.90
CA VAL A 63 -0.87 24.68 -7.94
C VAL A 63 -0.37 24.34 -6.53
N ASP A 64 -0.49 25.27 -5.59
CA ASP A 64 -0.23 25.11 -4.15
C ASP A 64 -1.05 23.98 -3.50
N GLN A 65 -2.23 23.66 -4.04
CA GLN A 65 -3.06 22.59 -3.52
C GLN A 65 -2.46 21.18 -3.77
N SER A 66 -1.50 21.05 -4.69
CA SER A 66 -0.78 19.79 -4.91
C SER A 66 0.08 19.40 -3.71
N TYR A 67 0.63 20.39 -2.98
CA TYR A 67 1.35 20.13 -1.72
C TYR A 67 0.43 19.52 -0.68
N VAL A 68 -0.79 20.06 -0.53
CA VAL A 68 -1.78 19.53 0.42
C VAL A 68 -2.14 18.09 0.07
N MET A 69 -2.38 17.80 -1.21
CA MET A 69 -2.65 16.44 -1.67
C MET A 69 -1.47 15.49 -1.39
N GLY A 70 -0.23 15.92 -1.66
CA GLY A 70 0.98 15.15 -1.38
C GLY A 70 1.17 14.85 0.11
N VAL A 71 0.92 15.84 0.98
CA VAL A 71 1.01 15.68 2.45
C VAL A 71 -0.06 14.72 2.96
N VAL A 72 -1.31 14.85 2.52
CA VAL A 72 -2.40 13.93 2.91
C VAL A 72 -2.06 12.50 2.50
N LEU A 73 -1.59 12.30 1.27
CA LEU A 73 -1.16 10.99 0.79
C LEU A 73 0.00 10.42 1.62
N LEU A 74 0.99 11.25 1.94
CA LEU A 74 2.13 10.86 2.76
C LEU A 74 1.70 10.41 4.16
N ILE A 75 0.75 11.12 4.79
CA ILE A 75 0.20 10.74 6.09
C ILE A 75 -0.52 9.39 5.98
N CYS A 76 -1.40 9.21 4.99
CA CYS A 76 -2.10 7.94 4.78
C CYS A 76 -1.13 6.78 4.52
N LEU A 77 -0.09 7.02 3.74
CA LEU A 77 0.96 6.04 3.45
C LEU A 77 1.80 5.70 4.69
N ALA A 78 2.15 6.69 5.51
CA ALA A 78 2.87 6.47 6.76
C ALA A 78 2.04 5.62 7.74
N VAL A 79 0.74 5.91 7.86
CA VAL A 79 -0.20 5.11 8.67
C VAL A 79 -0.37 3.69 8.10
N TYR A 80 -0.34 3.52 6.78
CA TYR A 80 -0.38 2.21 6.11
C TYR A 80 0.90 1.40 6.35
N ALA A 81 2.06 2.05 6.36
CA ALA A 81 3.36 1.40 6.58
C ALA A 81 3.45 0.76 7.98
N ILE A 82 2.84 1.40 8.99
CA ILE A 82 2.82 0.89 10.37
C ILE A 82 1.92 -0.36 10.43
N PRO A 83 2.48 -1.55 10.76
CA PRO A 83 1.74 -2.81 10.70
C PRO A 83 0.49 -2.84 11.58
N ARG A 84 0.52 -2.14 12.73
CA ARG A 84 -0.60 -2.07 13.69
C ARG A 84 -1.77 -1.23 13.18
N THR A 85 -1.52 -0.24 12.31
CA THR A 85 -2.53 0.68 11.78
C THR A 85 -2.77 0.52 10.28
N ALA A 86 -2.19 -0.51 9.67
CA ALA A 86 -2.25 -0.73 8.22
C ALA A 86 -3.69 -0.75 7.66
N VAL A 87 -4.67 -1.22 8.43
CA VAL A 87 -6.10 -1.18 8.02
C VAL A 87 -6.61 0.27 7.92
N LEU A 88 -6.30 1.12 8.91
CA LEU A 88 -6.69 2.53 8.89
C LEU A 88 -5.98 3.26 7.74
N GLY A 89 -4.70 2.96 7.51
CA GLY A 89 -3.96 3.50 6.37
C GLY A 89 -4.53 3.08 5.03
N ALA A 90 -4.95 1.82 4.88
CA ALA A 90 -5.58 1.32 3.66
C ALA A 90 -6.94 2.00 3.40
N VAL A 91 -7.74 2.20 4.45
CA VAL A 91 -9.01 2.95 4.37
C VAL A 91 -8.74 4.40 3.96
N GLY A 92 -7.76 5.06 4.58
CA GLY A 92 -7.36 6.43 4.22
C GLY A 92 -6.87 6.54 2.78
N LEU A 93 -6.03 5.60 2.34
CA LEU A 93 -5.57 5.53 0.96
C LEU A 93 -6.73 5.28 -0.02
N THR A 94 -7.72 4.45 0.32
CA THR A 94 -8.91 4.31 -0.55
C THR A 94 -9.76 5.56 -0.62
N ALA A 95 -9.94 6.28 0.50
CA ALA A 95 -10.65 7.55 0.49
C ALA A 95 -9.92 8.58 -0.40
N TYR A 96 -8.59 8.64 -0.30
CA TYR A 96 -7.75 9.50 -1.15
C TYR A 96 -7.83 9.10 -2.64
N LEU A 97 -7.70 7.81 -2.95
CA LEU A 97 -7.81 7.28 -4.31
C LEU A 97 -9.20 7.54 -4.90
N GLY A 98 -10.27 7.43 -4.11
CA GLY A 98 -11.62 7.79 -4.52
C GLY A 98 -11.76 9.27 -4.92
N GLY A 99 -11.15 10.16 -4.14
CA GLY A 99 -11.05 11.58 -4.50
C GLY A 99 -10.28 11.81 -5.81
N ALA A 100 -9.19 11.07 -6.02
CA ALA A 100 -8.42 11.13 -7.26
C ALA A 100 -9.24 10.64 -8.48
N VAL A 101 -10.04 9.58 -8.32
CA VAL A 101 -10.96 9.09 -9.36
C VAL A 101 -11.96 10.19 -9.75
N THR A 102 -12.63 10.81 -8.78
CA THR A 102 -13.58 11.90 -9.04
C THR A 102 -12.91 13.09 -9.71
N ALA A 103 -11.68 13.43 -9.30
CA ALA A 103 -10.92 14.53 -9.88
C ALA A 103 -10.56 14.25 -11.36
N ASN A 104 -10.15 13.02 -11.69
CA ASN A 104 -9.89 12.61 -13.08
C ASN A 104 -11.18 12.57 -13.92
N MET A 105 -12.30 12.12 -13.34
CA MET A 105 -13.61 12.16 -14.03
C MET A 105 -14.06 13.58 -14.36
N ARG A 106 -13.70 14.58 -13.54
CA ARG A 106 -14.05 15.99 -13.77
C ARG A 106 -13.41 16.59 -15.03
N ILE A 107 -12.21 16.14 -15.38
CA ILE A 107 -11.48 16.59 -16.58
C ILE A 107 -11.70 15.67 -17.78
N GLU A 108 -12.68 14.76 -17.70
CA GLU A 108 -12.96 13.74 -18.73
C GLU A 108 -11.70 12.93 -19.11
N ALA A 109 -10.75 12.78 -18.17
CA ALA A 109 -9.52 12.04 -18.43
C ALA A 109 -9.84 10.58 -18.81
N PRO A 110 -9.05 9.96 -19.69
CA PRO A 110 -9.24 8.58 -20.13
C PRO A 110 -9.57 7.66 -18.96
N LEU A 111 -10.79 7.09 -19.00
CA LEU A 111 -11.34 6.30 -17.89
C LEU A 111 -10.45 5.09 -17.59
N LEU A 112 -9.96 4.40 -18.62
CA LEU A 112 -9.22 3.15 -18.46
C LEU A 112 -7.79 3.36 -17.94
N ASP A 113 -7.11 4.41 -18.40
CA ASP A 113 -5.67 4.59 -18.15
C ASP A 113 -5.38 5.48 -16.94
N HIS A 114 -6.15 6.55 -16.73
CA HIS A 114 -5.88 7.50 -15.66
C HIS A 114 -6.85 7.34 -14.48
N THR A 115 -8.12 7.11 -14.75
CA THR A 115 -9.15 7.04 -13.71
C THR A 115 -9.17 5.68 -13.02
N LEU A 116 -9.23 4.59 -13.79
CA LEU A 116 -9.26 3.22 -13.24
C LEU A 116 -7.91 2.78 -12.66
N PHE A 117 -6.82 3.43 -13.03
CA PHE A 117 -5.51 3.13 -12.45
C PHE A 117 -5.48 3.30 -10.93
N ALA A 118 -6.11 4.36 -10.40
CA ALA A 118 -6.27 4.55 -8.97
C ALA A 118 -7.08 3.41 -8.31
N VAL A 119 -8.09 2.90 -9.00
CA VAL A 119 -8.90 1.75 -8.55
C VAL A 119 -8.07 0.47 -8.54
N TYR A 120 -7.30 0.20 -9.61
CA TYR A 120 -6.42 -0.97 -9.69
C TYR A 120 -5.39 -0.96 -8.56
N LEU A 121 -4.78 0.19 -8.26
CA LEU A 121 -3.87 0.35 -7.13
C LEU A 121 -4.55 0.08 -5.79
N GLY A 122 -5.77 0.61 -5.60
CA GLY A 122 -6.56 0.35 -4.40
C GLY A 122 -6.84 -1.14 -4.20
N VAL A 123 -7.26 -1.83 -5.25
CA VAL A 123 -7.54 -3.29 -5.21
C VAL A 123 -6.26 -4.08 -4.89
N VAL A 124 -5.16 -3.80 -5.59
CA VAL A 124 -3.87 -4.47 -5.35
C VAL A 124 -3.39 -4.25 -3.92
N MET A 125 -3.49 -3.02 -3.41
CA MET A 125 -3.15 -2.68 -2.02
C MET A 125 -3.99 -3.50 -1.02
N TRP A 126 -5.31 -3.58 -1.19
CA TRP A 126 -6.19 -4.36 -0.32
C TRP A 126 -5.91 -5.86 -0.38
N ILE A 127 -5.62 -6.40 -1.57
CA ILE A 127 -5.20 -7.80 -1.74
C ILE A 127 -3.91 -8.06 -0.95
N GLY A 128 -2.92 -7.17 -1.06
CA GLY A 128 -1.66 -7.26 -0.30
C GLY A 128 -1.87 -7.24 1.21
N LEU A 129 -2.79 -6.39 1.69
CA LEU A 129 -3.14 -6.32 3.11
C LEU A 129 -3.83 -7.61 3.60
N LEU A 130 -4.76 -8.16 2.82
CA LEU A 130 -5.45 -9.42 3.14
C LEU A 130 -4.48 -10.61 3.16
N LEU A 131 -3.50 -10.65 2.26
CA LEU A 131 -2.42 -11.64 2.25
C LEU A 131 -1.52 -11.52 3.50
N ARG A 132 -1.20 -10.29 3.92
CA ARG A 132 -0.37 -10.01 5.10
C ARG A 132 -1.07 -10.36 6.42
N ARG A 133 -2.40 -10.18 6.48
CA ARG A 133 -3.22 -10.44 7.68
C ARG A 133 -4.43 -11.31 7.32
N PRO A 134 -4.28 -12.64 7.21
CA PRO A 134 -5.41 -13.54 6.97
C PRO A 134 -6.45 -13.50 8.09
N GLU A 135 -6.13 -12.96 9.26
CA GLU A 135 -7.08 -12.69 10.34
C GLU A 135 -8.14 -11.66 9.95
N LEU A 136 -7.85 -10.75 9.01
CA LEU A 136 -8.84 -9.82 8.47
C LEU A 136 -9.92 -10.55 7.66
N LEU A 137 -9.60 -11.70 7.05
CA LEU A 137 -10.61 -12.54 6.38
C LEU A 137 -11.61 -13.14 7.38
N LYS A 138 -11.21 -13.34 8.64
CA LYS A 138 -12.13 -13.77 9.71
C LYS A 138 -13.09 -12.65 10.09
N VAL A 139 -12.59 -11.41 10.20
CA VAL A 139 -13.41 -10.22 10.50
C VAL A 139 -14.36 -9.89 9.35
N ALA A 140 -13.92 -10.10 8.10
CA ALA A 140 -14.74 -9.91 6.90
C ALA A 140 -15.79 -11.02 6.67
N GLY A 141 -15.88 -12.02 7.55
CA GLY A 141 -16.87 -13.11 7.45
C GLY A 141 -16.64 -14.11 6.30
N LEU A 142 -15.48 -14.06 5.64
CA LEU A 142 -15.12 -14.92 4.50
C LEU A 142 -14.54 -16.28 4.90
N ARG A 143 -14.39 -16.55 6.20
CA ARG A 143 -14.08 -17.87 6.75
C ARG A 143 -15.26 -18.34 7.62
N ARG A 144 -16.01 -19.32 7.12
CA ARG A 144 -16.70 -20.31 7.97
C ARG A 144 -15.68 -21.35 8.42
#